data_AF-A0A2D5Z3V2-F1
#
_entry.id   AF-A0A2D5Z3V2-F1
#
_cell.length_a   1.000
_cell.length_b   1.000
_cell.length_c   1.000
_cell.angle_alpha   90.00
_cell.angle_beta   90.00
_cell.angle_gamma   90.00
#
_symmetry.space_group_name_H-M   'P 1'
#
loop_
_entity.id
_entity.type
_entity.pdbx_description
1 polymer ?
#
loop_
_entity_poly.entity_id
_entity_poly.type
_entity_poly.pdbx_seq_one_letter_code
_entity_poly.pdbx_strand_id
1 'polypeptide(L)'
;MTDTPYSTSPRSPATRAVAAAAVFVASLLPWLISSDVPKLIARQREVLMGRYSVDWMTTLIILTLIMWGIAFGIARPSKPSGRQRVFRIATAVVATVITLAATDVLCRMIQSPRYIEHTVQQRTSWPGDRVKDVIRRRPADIHYEITYTDQPEHRRSYPGAPPGFGTVRIDLTTDHRGYRNQHRLDDYDVVVLGDSFAEGSRVDDKEPWPVLLAARTGRTVYNLGISGGSPRYYLAALRNHGLALQPETIICMIYEGNDFRTRRTKTSASDRSWWDRIWDSPIRGSLKGAMIRLLGGLNADRDVPHTEGLSWIPVEVPAESSVFYAFPPKRLTRLDYDPQRFPSSRRWRDTARELEQIIDLCREKGIDLHFAYAPSKPHVIMPLVRDRVAAAALHAFVAFKKDDLPPPPEYKERFYARIDTLEHTLSAFCREKDVGFINPTSALRGAMAEGRQVYYSYDQHWTSIGHEVVVDVMLEHLDRHASGH
;
A
#
# COMPACT_ATOMS: atom_id res chain seq x y z
N MET A 1 -62.15 36.62 11.22
CA MET A 1 -62.49 35.80 10.04
C MET A 1 -61.78 36.43 8.84
N THR A 2 -60.61 35.92 8.47
CA THR A 2 -59.93 36.20 7.19
C THR A 2 -58.80 35.17 7.03
N ASP A 3 -59.19 33.90 6.87
CA ASP A 3 -58.28 32.87 6.35
C ASP A 3 -58.15 33.07 4.83
N THR A 4 -56.95 33.41 4.38
CA THR A 4 -56.59 33.44 2.96
C THR A 4 -56.21 32.03 2.52
N PRO A 5 -56.89 31.42 1.54
CA PRO A 5 -56.47 30.13 1.02
C PRO A 5 -55.36 30.35 -0.01
N TYR A 6 -54.12 30.02 0.34
CA TYR A 6 -53.05 29.83 -0.64
C TYR A 6 -53.38 28.61 -1.52
N SER A 7 -54.20 28.82 -2.53
CA SER A 7 -54.47 27.86 -3.60
C SER A 7 -53.24 27.80 -4.51
N THR A 8 -52.34 26.85 -4.25
CA THR A 8 -51.38 26.41 -5.27
C THR A 8 -52.11 25.45 -6.19
N SER A 9 -52.51 25.92 -7.37
CA SER A 9 -53.11 25.07 -8.39
C SER A 9 -52.13 23.93 -8.75
N PRO A 10 -52.58 22.67 -8.81
CA PRO A 10 -51.69 21.56 -9.16
C PRO A 10 -51.20 21.75 -10.60
N ARG A 11 -49.86 21.75 -10.79
CA ARG A 11 -49.22 21.88 -12.11
C ARG A 11 -49.84 20.91 -13.12
N SER A 12 -50.09 21.38 -14.34
CA SER A 12 -50.66 20.57 -15.42
C SER A 12 -49.82 19.30 -15.67
N PRO A 13 -50.42 18.19 -16.16
CA PRO A 13 -49.67 16.99 -16.53
C PRO A 13 -48.49 17.29 -17.47
N ALA A 14 -48.67 18.19 -18.44
CA ALA A 14 -47.63 18.64 -19.36
C ALA A 14 -46.47 19.34 -18.62
N THR A 15 -46.78 20.29 -17.71
CA THR A 15 -45.77 21.00 -16.93
C THR A 15 -44.97 20.05 -16.02
N ARG A 16 -45.60 19.01 -15.47
CA ARG A 16 -44.90 17.98 -14.66
C ARG A 16 -44.02 17.08 -15.51
N ALA A 17 -44.48 16.67 -16.69
CA ALA A 17 -43.67 15.89 -17.61
C ALA A 17 -42.42 16.67 -18.05
N VAL A 18 -42.56 17.95 -18.39
CA VAL A 18 -41.42 18.83 -18.74
C VAL A 18 -40.45 18.96 -17.56
N ALA A 19 -40.95 19.18 -16.34
CA ALA A 19 -40.10 19.29 -15.15
C ALA A 19 -39.35 17.97 -14.83
N ALA A 20 -40.03 16.82 -14.96
CA ALA A 20 -39.40 15.51 -14.78
C ALA A 20 -38.33 15.24 -15.84
N ALA A 21 -38.62 15.57 -17.11
CA ALA A 21 -37.66 15.46 -18.21
C ALA A 21 -36.43 16.36 -17.99
N ALA A 22 -36.64 17.59 -17.51
CA ALA A 22 -35.54 18.50 -17.18
C ALA A 22 -34.62 17.93 -16.09
N VAL A 23 -35.18 17.36 -15.02
CA VAL A 23 -34.41 16.69 -13.94
C VAL A 23 -33.66 15.46 -14.48
N PHE A 24 -34.30 14.68 -15.36
CA PHE A 24 -33.66 13.53 -16.01
C PHE A 24 -32.47 13.97 -16.88
N VAL A 25 -32.64 14.97 -17.75
CA VAL A 25 -31.55 15.48 -18.60
C VAL A 25 -30.44 16.09 -17.73
N ALA A 26 -30.79 16.87 -16.70
CA ALA A 26 -29.82 17.45 -15.78
C ALA A 26 -28.97 16.37 -15.07
N SER A 27 -29.54 15.19 -14.81
CA SER A 27 -28.79 14.06 -14.21
C SER A 27 -27.70 13.50 -15.12
N LEU A 28 -27.80 13.73 -16.44
CA LEU A 28 -26.83 13.24 -17.42
C LEU A 28 -25.66 14.21 -17.65
N LEU A 29 -25.84 15.51 -17.38
CA LEU A 29 -24.79 16.52 -17.59
C LEU A 29 -23.48 16.23 -16.82
N PRO A 30 -23.49 15.81 -15.54
CA PRO A 30 -22.28 15.49 -14.81
C PRO A 30 -21.44 14.36 -15.45
N TRP A 31 -22.07 13.47 -16.22
CA TRP A 31 -21.38 12.41 -16.95
C TRP A 31 -20.52 12.92 -18.10
N LEU A 32 -20.63 14.20 -18.48
CA LEU A 32 -19.72 14.79 -19.48
C LEU A 32 -18.33 15.09 -18.88
N ILE A 33 -18.24 15.27 -17.57
CA ILE A 33 -17.03 15.66 -16.84
C ILE A 33 -16.22 14.40 -16.49
N SER A 34 -15.07 14.20 -17.14
CA SER A 34 -14.15 13.11 -16.84
C SER A 34 -13.28 13.41 -15.62
N SER A 35 -12.74 12.35 -15.00
CA SER A 35 -11.66 12.49 -14.05
C SER A 35 -10.34 12.83 -14.76
N ASP A 36 -9.36 13.32 -14.00
CA ASP A 36 -7.98 13.51 -14.46
C ASP A 36 -7.31 12.14 -14.68
N VAL A 37 -7.46 11.61 -15.90
CA VAL A 37 -6.96 10.28 -16.29
C VAL A 37 -5.44 10.17 -16.18
N PRO A 38 -4.63 11.14 -16.68
CA PRO A 38 -3.18 11.11 -16.47
C PRO A 38 -2.79 11.00 -15.00
N LYS A 39 -3.45 11.76 -14.11
CA LYS A 39 -3.22 11.68 -12.66
C LYS A 39 -3.62 10.33 -12.06
N LEU A 40 -4.67 9.68 -12.56
CA LEU A 40 -5.05 8.34 -12.11
C LEU A 40 -4.01 7.29 -12.54
N ILE A 41 -3.57 7.33 -13.80
CA ILE A 41 -2.53 6.43 -14.34
C ILE A 41 -1.22 6.62 -13.58
N ALA A 42 -0.74 7.87 -13.46
CA ALA A 42 0.50 8.18 -12.73
C ALA A 42 0.48 7.65 -11.29
N ARG A 43 -0.67 7.76 -10.63
CA ARG A 43 -0.86 7.31 -9.24
C ARG A 43 -1.18 5.83 -9.12
N GLN A 44 -1.19 5.09 -10.23
CA GLN A 44 -1.58 3.67 -10.29
C GLN A 44 -2.94 3.49 -9.60
N ARG A 45 -3.97 4.13 -10.18
CA ARG A 45 -5.36 4.03 -9.73
C ARG A 45 -6.25 3.55 -10.87
N GLU A 46 -7.29 2.82 -10.48
CA GLU A 46 -8.34 2.35 -11.36
C GLU A 46 -8.99 3.49 -12.16
N VAL A 47 -9.13 3.27 -13.47
CA VAL A 47 -9.89 4.12 -14.39
C VAL A 47 -11.02 3.30 -15.01
N LEU A 48 -12.26 3.68 -14.72
CA LEU A 48 -13.46 3.03 -15.21
C LEU A 48 -13.92 3.70 -16.50
N MET A 49 -14.37 2.89 -17.47
CA MET A 49 -14.84 3.34 -18.79
C MET A 49 -13.84 4.23 -19.54
N GLY A 50 -12.55 4.11 -19.21
CA GLY A 50 -11.46 4.95 -19.72
C GLY A 50 -11.50 6.42 -19.30
N ARG A 51 -12.41 6.83 -18.39
CA ARG A 51 -12.67 8.27 -18.10
C ARG A 51 -12.80 8.63 -16.63
N TYR A 52 -13.18 7.70 -15.77
CA TYR A 52 -13.62 8.04 -14.42
C TYR A 52 -12.82 7.33 -13.35
N SER A 53 -12.50 8.03 -12.28
CA SER A 53 -12.09 7.38 -11.04
C SER A 53 -13.27 6.57 -10.46
N VAL A 54 -12.97 5.55 -9.66
CA VAL A 54 -13.98 4.79 -8.92
C VAL A 54 -14.85 5.72 -8.07
N ASP A 55 -14.24 6.69 -7.39
CA ASP A 55 -14.96 7.61 -6.50
C ASP A 55 -15.94 8.49 -7.28
N TRP A 56 -15.48 9.08 -8.39
CA TRP A 56 -16.34 9.92 -9.24
C TRP A 56 -17.46 9.13 -9.91
N MET A 57 -17.17 7.92 -10.43
CA MET A 57 -18.20 7.02 -10.96
C MET A 57 -19.26 6.69 -9.90
N THR A 58 -18.83 6.41 -8.67
CA THR A 58 -19.74 6.11 -7.56
C THR A 58 -20.65 7.32 -7.29
N THR A 59 -20.09 8.54 -7.26
CA THR A 59 -20.86 9.78 -7.11
C THR A 59 -21.87 9.97 -8.24
N LEU A 60 -21.46 9.74 -9.50
CA LEU A 60 -22.34 9.87 -10.66
C LEU A 60 -23.52 8.89 -10.60
N ILE A 61 -23.27 7.62 -10.25
CA ILE A 61 -24.33 6.61 -10.09
C ILE A 61 -25.32 7.03 -9.00
N ILE A 62 -24.83 7.41 -7.81
CA ILE A 62 -25.69 7.81 -6.69
C ILE A 62 -26.52 9.04 -7.05
N LEU A 63 -25.89 10.07 -7.62
CA LEU A 63 -26.56 11.30 -8.03
C LEU A 63 -27.64 11.01 -9.09
N THR A 64 -27.32 10.16 -10.07
CA THR A 64 -28.27 9.76 -11.13
C THR A 64 -29.49 9.06 -10.53
N LEU A 65 -29.30 8.10 -9.63
CA LEU A 65 -30.40 7.39 -8.98
C LEU A 65 -31.29 8.32 -8.14
N ILE A 66 -30.70 9.26 -7.39
CA ILE A 66 -31.44 10.25 -6.62
C ILE A 66 -32.28 11.14 -7.56
N MET A 67 -31.65 11.69 -8.60
CA MET A 67 -32.31 12.58 -9.55
C MET A 67 -33.41 11.87 -10.33
N TRP A 68 -33.21 10.60 -10.71
CA TRP A 68 -34.25 9.80 -11.36
C TRP A 68 -35.41 9.48 -10.42
N GLY A 69 -35.13 9.23 -9.13
CA GLY A 69 -36.16 9.11 -8.09
C GLY A 69 -37.00 10.38 -7.96
N ILE A 70 -36.35 11.55 -7.99
CA ILE A 70 -37.02 12.87 -7.98
C ILE A 70 -37.85 13.06 -9.25
N ALA A 71 -37.27 12.81 -10.43
CA ALA A 71 -37.97 12.92 -11.72
C ALA A 71 -39.21 12.02 -11.78
N PHE A 72 -39.09 10.78 -11.31
CA PHE A 72 -40.19 9.83 -11.21
C PHE A 72 -41.28 10.31 -10.24
N GLY A 73 -40.88 10.88 -9.10
CA GLY A 73 -41.78 11.49 -8.13
C GLY A 73 -42.56 12.70 -8.70
N ILE A 74 -41.92 13.51 -9.55
CA ILE A 74 -42.53 14.65 -10.24
C ILE A 74 -43.50 14.17 -11.34
N ALA A 75 -43.11 13.15 -12.10
CA ALA A 75 -43.88 12.61 -13.23
C ALA A 75 -45.17 11.92 -12.78
N ARG A 76 -45.18 11.29 -11.59
CA ARG A 76 -46.37 10.58 -11.10
C ARG A 76 -47.40 11.53 -10.48
N PRO A 77 -48.66 11.51 -10.96
CA PRO A 77 -49.76 12.17 -10.28
C PRO A 77 -50.07 11.39 -9.01
N SER A 78 -49.60 11.87 -7.86
CA SER A 78 -49.84 11.19 -6.60
C SER A 78 -50.74 12.04 -5.69
N LYS A 79 -51.93 11.47 -5.39
CA LYS A 79 -52.92 11.86 -4.37
C LYS A 79 -52.69 11.30 -2.92
N PRO A 80 -51.55 10.70 -2.49
CA PRO A 80 -51.39 10.34 -1.09
C PRO A 80 -51.16 11.60 -0.25
N SER A 81 -51.72 11.64 0.95
CA SER A 81 -51.41 12.70 1.92
C SER A 81 -49.91 12.74 2.18
N GLY A 82 -49.36 13.92 2.51
CA GLY A 82 -47.92 14.07 2.77
C GLY A 82 -47.38 13.02 3.75
N ARG A 83 -48.20 12.64 4.75
CA ARG A 83 -47.90 11.59 5.74
C ARG A 83 -47.71 10.19 5.14
N GLN A 84 -48.53 9.77 4.19
CA GLN A 84 -48.40 8.46 3.54
C GLN A 84 -47.14 8.36 2.67
N ARG A 85 -46.76 9.47 2.03
CA ARG A 85 -45.54 9.54 1.23
C ARG A 85 -44.29 9.47 2.09
N VAL A 86 -44.27 10.23 3.18
CA VAL A 86 -43.20 10.18 4.20
C VAL A 86 -43.10 8.77 4.79
N PHE A 87 -44.23 8.14 5.14
CA PHE A 87 -44.23 6.78 5.68
C PHE A 87 -43.64 5.78 4.69
N ARG A 88 -44.07 5.76 3.42
CA ARG A 88 -43.53 4.83 2.41
C ARG A 88 -42.04 5.01 2.17
N ILE A 89 -41.56 6.26 2.10
CA ILE A 89 -40.13 6.56 1.95
C ILE A 89 -39.38 6.08 3.19
N ALA A 90 -39.89 6.41 4.39
CA ALA A 90 -39.27 5.99 5.65
C ALA A 90 -39.21 4.45 5.75
N THR A 91 -40.28 3.72 5.45
CA THR A 91 -40.30 2.25 5.47
C THR A 91 -39.33 1.66 4.45
N ALA A 92 -39.27 2.18 3.21
CA ALA A 92 -38.34 1.70 2.20
C ALA A 92 -36.87 1.97 2.60
N VAL A 93 -36.58 3.15 3.15
CA VAL A 93 -35.25 3.50 3.66
C VAL A 93 -34.88 2.59 4.83
N VAL A 94 -35.75 2.43 5.82
CA VAL A 94 -35.52 1.56 6.99
C VAL A 94 -35.30 0.11 6.55
N ALA A 95 -36.15 -0.43 5.67
CA ALA A 95 -36.00 -1.79 5.15
C ALA A 95 -34.68 -1.97 4.38
N THR A 96 -34.29 -0.98 3.58
CA THR A 96 -33.01 -0.99 2.85
C THR A 96 -31.83 -0.97 3.82
N VAL A 97 -31.86 -0.11 4.83
CA VAL A 97 -30.81 -0.01 5.86
C VAL A 97 -30.68 -1.31 6.64
N ILE A 98 -31.79 -1.91 7.09
CA ILE A 98 -31.80 -3.20 7.80
C ILE A 98 -31.22 -4.30 6.91
N THR A 99 -31.63 -4.36 5.64
CA THR A 99 -31.15 -5.38 4.69
C THR A 99 -29.65 -5.24 4.42
N LEU A 100 -29.17 -4.01 4.21
CA LEU A 100 -27.75 -3.73 4.03
C LEU A 100 -26.94 -4.07 5.30
N ALA A 101 -27.45 -3.75 6.49
CA ALA A 101 -26.82 -4.09 7.75
C ALA A 101 -26.74 -5.62 7.96
N ALA A 102 -27.83 -6.34 7.73
CA ALA A 102 -27.87 -7.80 7.83
C ALA A 102 -26.92 -8.48 6.83
N THR A 103 -26.90 -7.99 5.58
CA THR A 103 -25.98 -8.48 4.55
C THR A 103 -24.52 -8.20 4.92
N ASP A 104 -24.23 -7.04 5.52
CA ASP A 104 -22.87 -6.67 5.93
C ASP A 104 -22.38 -7.62 7.02
N VAL A 105 -23.20 -7.91 8.03
CA VAL A 105 -22.89 -8.88 9.08
C VAL A 105 -22.65 -10.26 8.48
N LEU A 106 -23.53 -10.74 7.59
CA LEU A 106 -23.38 -12.05 6.97
C LEU A 106 -22.10 -12.15 6.13
N CYS A 107 -21.79 -11.14 5.32
CA CYS A 107 -20.54 -11.10 4.55
C CYS A 107 -19.30 -11.13 5.45
N ARG A 108 -19.31 -10.42 6.59
CA ARG A 108 -18.20 -10.44 7.56
C ARG A 108 -18.01 -11.83 8.19
N MET A 109 -19.07 -12.60 8.37
CA MET A 109 -19.00 -13.96 8.91
C MET A 109 -18.40 -14.97 7.92
N ILE A 110 -18.52 -14.72 6.61
CA ILE A 110 -18.08 -15.64 5.55
C ILE A 110 -16.66 -15.33 5.04
N GLN A 111 -16.18 -14.08 5.18
CA GLN A 111 -14.85 -13.70 4.71
C GLN A 111 -13.72 -14.23 5.61
N SER A 112 -12.97 -15.23 5.12
CA SER A 112 -11.69 -15.61 5.72
C SER A 112 -10.63 -14.53 5.41
N PRO A 113 -10.00 -13.92 6.43
CA PRO A 113 -9.06 -12.85 6.20
C PRO A 113 -7.70 -13.38 5.71
N ARG A 114 -7.11 -12.70 4.71
CA ARG A 114 -5.77 -13.03 4.18
C ARG A 114 -4.67 -12.89 5.25
N TYR A 115 -4.85 -12.00 6.22
CA TYR A 115 -3.97 -11.83 7.37
C TYR A 115 -4.81 -11.80 8.64
N ILE A 116 -4.32 -12.42 9.69
CA ILE A 116 -4.96 -12.44 11.00
C ILE A 116 -4.16 -11.51 11.91
N GLU A 117 -4.82 -10.47 12.44
CA GLU A 117 -4.26 -9.61 13.48
C GLU A 117 -4.80 -10.08 14.84
N HIS A 118 -3.91 -10.50 15.73
CA HIS A 118 -4.26 -10.82 17.11
C HIS A 118 -3.65 -9.79 18.05
N THR A 119 -4.47 -9.27 18.96
CA THR A 119 -3.97 -8.43 20.04
C THR A 119 -3.44 -9.32 21.15
N VAL A 120 -2.17 -9.14 21.51
CA VAL A 120 -1.56 -9.85 22.64
C VAL A 120 -1.35 -8.83 23.76
N GLN A 121 -1.75 -9.20 24.98
CA GLN A 121 -1.43 -8.46 26.18
C GLN A 121 -0.31 -9.20 26.91
N GLN A 122 0.88 -8.61 26.95
CA GLN A 122 2.01 -9.18 27.65
C GLN A 122 2.41 -8.27 28.80
N ARG A 123 2.79 -8.86 29.92
CA ARG A 123 3.26 -8.13 31.10
C ARG A 123 4.77 -7.98 30.98
N THR A 124 5.29 -6.75 31.00
CA THR A 124 6.73 -6.51 30.76
C THR A 124 7.59 -6.67 32.01
N SER A 125 7.02 -6.54 33.20
CA SER A 125 7.65 -6.90 34.48
C SER A 125 6.59 -7.03 35.58
N TRP A 126 6.94 -7.56 36.75
CA TRP A 126 6.10 -7.49 37.96
C TRP A 126 6.74 -6.53 38.96
N PRO A 127 6.07 -5.46 39.44
CA PRO A 127 4.68 -5.06 39.21
C PRO A 127 4.53 -4.06 38.05
N GLY A 128 5.08 -4.35 36.87
CA GLY A 128 5.07 -3.45 35.71
C GLY A 128 3.80 -3.46 34.86
N ASP A 129 3.77 -2.54 33.90
CA ASP A 129 2.65 -2.30 32.98
C ASP A 129 2.39 -3.45 32.00
N ARG A 130 1.15 -3.50 31.50
CA ARG A 130 0.75 -4.41 30.42
C ARG A 130 0.96 -3.71 29.07
N VAL A 131 1.78 -4.28 28.20
CA VAL A 131 1.93 -3.82 26.82
C VAL A 131 0.89 -4.52 25.94
N LYS A 132 0.21 -3.72 25.12
CA LYS A 132 -0.78 -4.18 24.14
C LYS A 132 -0.16 -4.19 22.75
N ASP A 133 0.24 -5.37 22.31
CA ASP A 133 0.81 -5.60 21.00
C ASP A 133 -0.23 -6.14 20.02
N VAL A 134 0.05 -5.96 18.73
CA VAL A 134 -0.74 -6.55 17.65
C VAL A 134 0.22 -7.35 16.81
N ILE A 135 0.04 -8.66 16.80
CA ILE A 135 0.81 -9.57 15.94
C ILE A 135 0.01 -9.79 14.67
N ARG A 136 0.69 -9.70 13.52
CA ARG A 136 0.12 -9.97 12.21
C ARG A 136 0.79 -11.20 11.62
N ARG A 137 -0.02 -12.14 11.16
CA ARG A 137 0.42 -13.39 10.53
C ARG A 137 -0.55 -13.82 9.43
N ARG A 138 -0.16 -14.81 8.64
CA ARG A 138 -1.09 -15.53 7.75
C ARG A 138 -1.82 -16.62 8.53
N PRO A 139 -2.88 -17.22 7.96
CA PRO A 139 -3.35 -18.51 8.42
C PRO A 139 -2.20 -19.52 8.50
N ALA A 140 -2.20 -20.31 9.57
CA ALA A 140 -1.16 -21.31 9.86
C ALA A 140 -1.34 -22.57 9.01
N ASP A 141 -0.22 -23.24 8.71
CA ASP A 141 -0.17 -24.54 8.03
C ASP A 141 -0.92 -24.56 6.69
N ILE A 142 -0.81 -23.47 5.91
CA ILE A 142 -1.43 -23.36 4.59
C ILE A 142 -0.35 -23.30 3.50
N HIS A 143 -0.56 -24.10 2.47
CA HIS A 143 0.15 -24.02 1.21
C HIS A 143 -0.68 -23.23 0.19
N TYR A 144 -0.08 -22.19 -0.39
CA TYR A 144 -0.70 -21.35 -1.41
C TYR A 144 0.05 -21.49 -2.73
N GLU A 145 -0.66 -21.90 -3.77
CA GLU A 145 -0.19 -21.83 -5.15
C GLU A 145 -0.64 -20.49 -5.77
N ILE A 146 0.31 -19.61 -6.07
CA ILE A 146 0.02 -18.26 -6.58
C ILE A 146 0.69 -18.09 -7.93
N THR A 147 -0.08 -17.78 -8.97
CA THR A 147 0.46 -17.28 -10.23
C THR A 147 0.45 -15.76 -10.19
N TYR A 148 1.63 -15.15 -10.31
CA TYR A 148 1.80 -13.70 -10.38
C TYR A 148 2.37 -13.31 -11.74
N THR A 149 1.78 -12.30 -12.38
CA THR A 149 2.29 -11.74 -13.64
C THR A 149 2.63 -10.27 -13.41
N ASP A 150 3.86 -9.90 -13.69
CA ASP A 150 4.33 -8.52 -13.57
C ASP A 150 3.86 -7.70 -14.77
N GLN A 151 2.67 -7.15 -14.61
CA GLN A 151 2.00 -6.27 -15.55
C GLN A 151 1.39 -5.11 -14.78
N PRO A 152 0.95 -4.03 -15.45
CA PRO A 152 0.29 -2.95 -14.75
C PRO A 152 -0.89 -3.44 -13.92
N GLU A 153 -1.00 -2.93 -12.68
CA GLU A 153 -2.06 -3.34 -11.74
C GLU A 153 -3.47 -3.10 -12.31
N HIS A 154 -3.63 -2.09 -13.17
CA HIS A 154 -4.89 -1.68 -13.74
C HIS A 154 -4.89 -1.80 -15.26
N ARG A 155 -6.06 -2.13 -15.82
CA ARG A 155 -6.22 -2.34 -17.27
C ARG A 155 -5.89 -1.11 -18.11
N ARG A 156 -6.29 0.08 -17.65
CA ARG A 156 -5.86 1.34 -18.25
C ARG A 156 -4.62 1.82 -17.51
N SER A 157 -3.50 1.84 -18.21
CA SER A 157 -2.20 2.17 -17.62
C SER A 157 -1.38 3.07 -18.55
N TYR A 158 -0.08 3.13 -18.30
CA TYR A 158 0.88 3.91 -19.07
C TYR A 158 0.78 3.65 -20.58
N PRO A 159 1.05 4.66 -21.42
CA PRO A 159 1.01 4.51 -22.88
C PRO A 159 1.89 3.34 -23.34
N GLY A 160 1.30 2.41 -24.11
CA GLY A 160 2.03 1.28 -24.70
C GLY A 160 2.69 0.32 -23.70
N ALA A 161 2.24 0.31 -22.43
CA ALA A 161 2.83 -0.40 -21.29
C ALA A 161 3.70 -1.62 -21.69
N PRO A 162 5.04 -1.52 -21.62
CA PRO A 162 5.96 -2.58 -22.04
C PRO A 162 5.77 -3.87 -21.22
N PRO A 163 6.26 -5.03 -21.71
CA PRO A 163 6.27 -6.24 -20.90
C PRO A 163 7.07 -6.02 -19.61
N GLY A 164 6.57 -6.55 -18.49
CA GLY A 164 7.31 -6.58 -17.23
C GLY A 164 8.24 -7.79 -17.12
N PHE A 165 8.60 -8.18 -15.90
CA PHE A 165 9.47 -9.33 -15.63
C PHE A 165 8.92 -10.67 -16.17
N GLY A 166 7.60 -10.76 -16.36
CA GLY A 166 6.91 -11.96 -16.84
C GLY A 166 6.04 -12.60 -15.76
N THR A 167 5.68 -13.86 -15.99
CA THR A 167 4.86 -14.65 -15.08
C THR A 167 5.73 -15.56 -14.21
N VAL A 168 5.54 -15.47 -12.90
CA VAL A 168 6.17 -16.35 -11.90
C VAL A 168 5.11 -17.19 -11.21
N ARG A 169 5.44 -18.46 -10.97
CA ARG A 169 4.68 -19.35 -10.10
C ARG A 169 5.33 -19.31 -8.73
N ILE A 170 4.51 -19.11 -7.71
CA ILE A 170 4.96 -18.91 -6.34
C ILE A 170 4.27 -19.95 -5.49
N ASP A 171 5.06 -20.88 -4.97
CA ASP A 171 4.68 -21.67 -3.82
C ASP A 171 4.96 -20.85 -2.56
N LEU A 172 3.93 -20.69 -1.71
CA LEU A 172 4.05 -20.03 -0.42
C LEU A 172 3.50 -20.95 0.65
N THR A 173 4.37 -21.41 1.54
CA THR A 173 4.00 -22.29 2.66
C THR A 173 4.12 -21.53 3.98
N THR A 174 3.09 -21.60 4.81
CA THR A 174 3.10 -21.03 6.16
C THR A 174 3.22 -22.11 7.21
N ASP A 175 4.00 -21.83 8.25
CA ASP A 175 4.15 -22.71 9.41
C ASP A 175 2.96 -22.60 10.40
N HIS A 176 3.04 -23.36 11.48
CA HIS A 176 2.06 -23.36 12.58
C HIS A 176 1.86 -21.99 13.26
N ARG A 177 2.80 -21.05 13.11
CA ARG A 177 2.69 -19.68 13.63
C ARG A 177 2.18 -18.70 12.57
N GLY A 178 1.99 -19.15 11.33
CA GLY A 178 1.51 -18.35 10.21
C GLY A 178 2.59 -17.50 9.54
N TYR A 179 3.87 -17.87 9.70
CA TYR A 179 5.01 -17.25 9.03
C TYR A 179 5.57 -18.14 7.94
N ARG A 180 6.34 -17.57 7.02
CA ARG A 180 6.84 -18.27 5.84
C ARG A 180 8.14 -19.03 6.16
N ASN A 181 8.00 -20.22 6.75
CA ASN A 181 9.10 -21.10 7.12
C ASN A 181 8.77 -22.55 6.74
N GLN A 182 9.76 -23.31 6.26
CA GLN A 182 9.58 -24.71 5.85
C GLN A 182 9.93 -25.72 6.95
N HIS A 183 10.78 -25.31 7.90
CA HIS A 183 11.25 -26.18 8.97
C HIS A 183 10.65 -25.77 10.31
N ARG A 184 10.54 -26.74 11.21
CA ARG A 184 10.07 -26.54 12.57
C ARG A 184 11.14 -27.07 13.54
N LEU A 185 11.97 -26.16 13.98
CA LEU A 185 12.93 -26.34 15.07
C LEU A 185 12.42 -25.60 16.31
N ASP A 186 12.96 -25.97 17.46
CA ASP A 186 12.70 -25.27 18.72
C ASP A 186 13.59 -24.02 18.85
N ASP A 187 14.86 -24.13 18.43
CA ASP A 187 15.86 -23.07 18.42
C ASP A 187 16.35 -22.78 16.99
N TYR A 188 16.80 -21.55 16.74
CA TYR A 188 17.35 -21.11 15.46
C TYR A 188 18.54 -20.19 15.65
N ASP A 189 19.57 -20.32 14.81
CA ASP A 189 20.77 -19.49 14.89
C ASP A 189 20.46 -18.01 14.55
N VAL A 190 19.56 -17.79 13.58
CA VAL A 190 19.19 -16.47 13.08
C VAL A 190 17.68 -16.27 13.08
N VAL A 191 17.23 -15.13 13.62
CA VAL A 191 15.83 -14.67 13.47
C VAL A 191 15.77 -13.42 12.60
N VAL A 192 14.91 -13.44 11.59
CA VAL A 192 14.68 -12.31 10.68
C VAL A 192 13.39 -11.58 11.05
N LEU A 193 13.46 -10.25 11.16
CA LEU A 193 12.30 -9.36 11.30
C LEU A 193 12.18 -8.48 10.05
N GLY A 194 10.96 -8.10 9.67
CA GLY A 194 10.75 -7.14 8.59
C GLY A 194 9.36 -7.18 7.98
N ASP A 195 9.20 -6.54 6.83
CA ASP A 195 7.94 -6.49 6.09
C ASP A 195 7.88 -7.50 4.92
N SER A 196 7.23 -7.09 3.82
CA SER A 196 7.11 -7.87 2.58
C SER A 196 8.44 -8.18 1.92
N PHE A 197 9.49 -7.39 2.15
CA PHE A 197 10.83 -7.66 1.62
C PHE A 197 11.52 -8.79 2.40
N ALA A 198 11.31 -8.87 3.72
CA ALA A 198 11.75 -10.01 4.52
C ALA A 198 10.90 -11.26 4.25
N GLU A 199 9.57 -11.13 4.12
CA GLU A 199 8.67 -12.26 3.81
C GLU A 199 8.97 -12.91 2.43
N GLY A 200 9.62 -12.20 1.50
CA GLY A 200 9.84 -12.67 0.13
C GLY A 200 8.62 -12.50 -0.77
N SER A 201 7.95 -11.35 -0.70
CA SER A 201 6.80 -11.09 -1.55
C SER A 201 7.16 -11.20 -3.03
N ARG A 202 6.32 -11.92 -3.78
CA ARG A 202 6.43 -12.14 -5.24
C ARG A 202 7.56 -13.07 -5.67
N VAL A 203 8.16 -13.84 -4.75
CA VAL A 203 9.13 -14.89 -5.08
C VAL A 203 8.71 -16.23 -4.48
N ASP A 204 9.14 -17.34 -5.08
CA ASP A 204 8.88 -18.72 -4.63
C ASP A 204 9.47 -18.97 -3.22
N ASP A 205 9.07 -20.02 -2.51
CA ASP A 205 9.57 -20.35 -1.17
C ASP A 205 11.10 -20.55 -1.11
N LYS A 206 11.75 -20.90 -2.22
CA LYS A 206 13.20 -21.16 -2.28
C LYS A 206 14.06 -19.92 -2.52
N GLU A 207 13.44 -18.83 -2.95
CA GLU A 207 14.09 -17.62 -3.43
C GLU A 207 14.22 -16.45 -2.42
N PRO A 208 13.51 -16.37 -1.27
CA PRO A 208 13.65 -15.24 -0.37
C PRO A 208 15.05 -15.20 0.23
N TRP A 209 15.58 -13.99 0.42
CA TRP A 209 16.93 -13.81 0.97
C TRP A 209 17.15 -14.51 2.33
N PRO A 210 16.18 -14.66 3.26
CA PRO A 210 16.40 -15.43 4.49
C PRO A 210 16.63 -16.92 4.22
N VAL A 211 15.97 -17.47 3.19
CA VAL A 211 16.12 -18.86 2.76
C VAL A 211 17.46 -19.05 2.05
N LEU A 212 17.83 -18.11 1.18
CA LEU A 212 19.15 -18.11 0.55
C LEU A 212 20.27 -17.97 1.59
N LEU A 213 20.07 -17.16 2.63
CA LEU A 213 21.03 -16.99 3.72
C LEU A 213 21.23 -18.31 4.48
N ALA A 214 20.13 -19.00 4.83
CA ALA A 214 20.19 -20.31 5.47
C ALA A 214 20.95 -21.32 4.61
N ALA A 215 20.61 -21.39 3.31
CA ALA A 215 21.23 -22.33 2.37
C ALA A 215 22.73 -22.08 2.18
N ARG A 216 23.18 -20.82 2.18
CA ARG A 216 24.58 -20.44 1.92
C ARG A 216 25.46 -20.45 3.15
N THR A 217 24.89 -20.25 4.34
CA THR A 217 25.65 -20.29 5.60
C THR A 217 25.57 -21.64 6.31
N GLY A 218 24.59 -22.49 5.97
CA GLY A 218 24.26 -23.69 6.72
C GLY A 218 23.59 -23.42 8.08
N ARG A 219 23.38 -22.14 8.44
CA ARG A 219 22.69 -21.74 9.67
C ARG A 219 21.18 -21.88 9.53
N THR A 220 20.53 -22.16 10.64
CA THR A 220 19.08 -22.20 10.73
C THR A 220 18.52 -20.77 10.83
N VAL A 221 17.58 -20.44 9.95
CA VAL A 221 16.98 -19.09 9.87
C VAL A 221 15.48 -19.18 10.05
N TYR A 222 14.93 -18.41 10.99
CA TYR A 222 13.48 -18.28 11.17
C TYR A 222 12.99 -16.89 10.77
N ASN A 223 12.11 -16.83 9.77
CA ASN A 223 11.60 -15.60 9.20
C ASN A 223 10.28 -15.18 9.87
N LEU A 224 10.31 -14.09 10.63
CA LEU A 224 9.13 -13.42 11.20
C LEU A 224 8.64 -12.24 10.33
N GLY A 225 9.20 -12.08 9.13
CA GLY A 225 8.82 -11.06 8.16
C GLY A 225 7.37 -11.20 7.72
N ILE A 226 6.64 -10.07 7.64
CA ILE A 226 5.24 -10.08 7.22
C ILE A 226 4.86 -8.84 6.41
N SER A 227 4.23 -9.05 5.27
CA SER A 227 3.73 -8.00 4.38
C SER A 227 2.92 -6.94 5.10
N GLY A 228 3.27 -5.69 4.83
CA GLY A 228 2.63 -4.53 5.47
C GLY A 228 2.99 -4.39 6.95
N GLY A 229 4.08 -5.01 7.38
CA GLY A 229 4.74 -4.78 8.65
C GLY A 229 5.23 -3.32 8.81
N SER A 230 5.63 -3.03 10.04
CA SER A 230 6.18 -1.75 10.48
C SER A 230 7.05 -2.01 11.71
N PRO A 231 7.92 -1.08 12.14
CA PRO A 231 8.82 -1.27 13.29
C PRO A 231 8.11 -1.79 14.55
N ARG A 232 6.88 -1.33 14.80
CA ARG A 232 6.05 -1.84 15.91
C ARG A 232 5.67 -3.32 15.77
N TYR A 233 5.34 -3.76 14.55
CA TYR A 233 5.05 -5.18 14.29
C TYR A 233 6.32 -6.03 14.45
N TYR A 234 7.49 -5.50 14.09
CA TYR A 234 8.77 -6.19 14.24
C TYR A 234 9.10 -6.39 15.73
N LEU A 235 8.97 -5.32 16.52
CA LEU A 235 9.14 -5.37 17.98
C LEU A 235 8.17 -6.35 18.65
N ALA A 236 6.90 -6.32 18.24
CA ALA A 236 5.89 -7.26 18.74
C ALA A 236 6.24 -8.71 18.36
N ALA A 237 6.64 -8.96 17.12
CA ALA A 237 7.04 -10.31 16.68
C ALA A 237 8.27 -10.81 17.43
N LEU A 238 9.26 -9.94 17.66
CA LEU A 238 10.45 -10.28 18.45
C LEU A 238 10.08 -10.68 19.88
N ARG A 239 9.33 -9.83 20.60
CA ARG A 239 8.94 -10.09 22.00
C ARG A 239 8.12 -11.36 22.18
N ASN A 240 7.19 -11.61 21.25
CA ASN A 240 6.20 -12.66 21.42
C ASN A 240 6.65 -13.99 20.81
N HIS A 241 7.50 -13.97 19.78
CA HIS A 241 7.92 -15.18 19.08
C HIS A 241 9.44 -15.29 18.91
N GLY A 242 10.14 -14.20 18.55
CA GLY A 242 11.56 -14.24 18.19
C GLY A 242 12.48 -14.62 19.36
N LEU A 243 12.30 -14.01 20.53
CA LEU A 243 13.16 -14.28 21.69
C LEU A 243 13.04 -15.72 22.22
N ALA A 244 11.89 -16.36 22.02
CA ALA A 244 11.65 -17.73 22.46
C ALA A 244 12.39 -18.78 21.60
N LEU A 245 12.92 -18.38 20.44
CA LEU A 245 13.68 -19.23 19.52
C LEU A 245 15.20 -19.21 19.81
N GLN A 246 15.61 -18.53 20.89
CA GLN A 246 16.99 -18.43 21.37
C GLN A 246 18.04 -18.08 20.29
N PRO A 247 17.82 -17.05 19.45
CA PRO A 247 18.75 -16.75 18.38
C PRO A 247 20.06 -16.16 18.86
N GLU A 248 21.14 -16.49 18.17
CA GLU A 248 22.44 -15.82 18.31
C GLU A 248 22.47 -14.50 17.54
N THR A 249 21.76 -14.44 16.41
CA THR A 249 21.73 -13.28 15.52
C THR A 249 20.31 -12.86 15.18
N ILE A 250 20.02 -11.56 15.20
CA ILE A 250 18.80 -10.98 14.64
C ILE A 250 19.13 -10.06 13.48
N ILE A 251 18.46 -10.25 12.35
CA ILE A 251 18.50 -9.33 11.21
C ILE A 251 17.15 -8.65 11.08
N CYS A 252 17.09 -7.35 11.33
CA CYS A 252 15.86 -6.55 11.26
C CYS A 252 15.85 -5.68 10.00
N MET A 253 15.05 -6.07 9.00
CA MET A 253 14.93 -5.35 7.74
C MET A 253 13.97 -4.15 7.86
N ILE A 254 14.47 -2.97 7.51
CA ILE A 254 13.75 -1.70 7.51
C ILE A 254 13.50 -1.25 6.07
N TYR A 255 12.24 -1.19 5.67
CA TYR A 255 11.85 -0.75 4.33
C TYR A 255 11.54 0.75 4.28
N GLU A 256 12.29 1.48 3.46
CA GLU A 256 12.14 2.93 3.34
C GLU A 256 10.74 3.39 2.89
N GLY A 257 10.03 2.51 2.16
CA GLY A 257 8.75 2.85 1.57
C GLY A 257 7.60 2.87 2.59
N ASN A 258 7.75 2.24 3.75
CA ASN A 258 6.68 2.16 4.77
C ASN A 258 7.09 2.37 6.23
N ASP A 259 8.35 2.21 6.60
CA ASP A 259 8.72 2.16 8.02
C ASP A 259 8.94 3.54 8.65
N PHE A 260 9.26 4.56 7.84
CA PHE A 260 9.41 5.95 8.29
C PHE A 260 8.08 6.72 8.27
N ARG A 261 7.07 6.23 8.99
CA ARG A 261 5.73 6.84 9.04
C ARG A 261 5.34 7.22 10.45
N THR A 262 4.64 8.34 10.59
CA THR A 262 4.05 8.75 11.87
C THR A 262 3.06 7.70 12.33
N ARG A 263 3.07 7.40 13.63
CA ARG A 263 2.10 6.49 14.22
C ARG A 263 0.68 6.99 13.93
N ARG A 264 -0.05 6.27 13.07
CA ARG A 264 -1.51 6.35 13.09
C ARG A 264 -1.92 5.67 14.39
N THR A 265 -2.40 6.44 15.35
CA THR A 265 -3.20 5.90 16.45
C THR A 265 -4.42 5.25 15.78
N LYS A 266 -4.34 3.94 15.46
CA LYS A 266 -5.55 3.16 15.20
C LYS A 266 -6.35 3.29 16.49
N THR A 267 -7.43 4.08 16.45
CA THR A 267 -8.46 4.08 17.47
C THR A 267 -8.80 2.62 17.77
N SER A 268 -8.96 2.29 19.05
CA SER A 268 -9.30 0.93 19.45
C SER A 268 -10.57 0.47 18.69
N ALA A 269 -10.79 -0.83 18.51
CA ALA A 269 -12.01 -1.30 17.83
C ALA A 269 -13.31 -0.79 18.52
N SER A 270 -13.23 -0.44 19.80
CA SER A 270 -14.28 0.22 20.60
C SER A 270 -14.45 1.72 20.33
N ASP A 271 -13.44 2.42 19.78
CA ASP A 271 -13.48 3.85 19.45
C ASP A 271 -13.80 4.12 17.98
N ARG A 272 -14.03 3.09 17.18
CA ARG A 272 -14.40 3.27 15.76
C ARG A 272 -15.80 3.85 15.67
N SER A 273 -15.90 5.00 15.02
CA SER A 273 -17.19 5.63 14.74
C SER A 273 -18.05 4.69 13.90
N TRP A 274 -19.36 4.81 14.04
CA TRP A 274 -20.30 4.10 13.17
C TRP A 274 -20.05 4.40 11.69
N TRP A 275 -19.54 5.61 11.39
CA TRP A 275 -19.09 5.98 10.05
C TRP A 275 -17.93 5.11 9.56
N ASP A 276 -16.89 4.88 10.38
CA ASP A 276 -15.74 4.06 10.00
C ASP A 276 -16.17 2.63 9.61
N ARG A 277 -17.15 2.09 10.35
CA ARG A 277 -17.70 0.75 10.07
C ARG A 277 -18.42 0.68 8.71
N ILE A 278 -19.13 1.74 8.34
CA ILE A 278 -19.78 1.86 7.02
C ILE A 278 -18.72 1.99 5.91
N TRP A 279 -17.65 2.76 6.13
CA TRP A 279 -16.57 2.90 5.15
C TRP A 279 -15.78 1.58 4.97
N ASP A 280 -15.66 0.76 6.01
CA ASP A 280 -15.03 -0.57 6.03
C ASP A 280 -16.01 -1.73 5.73
N SER A 281 -17.16 -1.45 5.09
CA SER A 281 -18.16 -2.48 4.75
C SER A 281 -17.67 -3.44 3.64
N PRO A 282 -17.75 -4.78 3.85
CA PRO A 282 -17.54 -5.75 2.79
C PRO A 282 -18.45 -5.55 1.57
N ILE A 283 -19.69 -5.12 1.76
CA ILE A 283 -20.62 -4.85 0.65
C ILE A 283 -20.05 -3.75 -0.25
N ARG A 284 -19.57 -2.66 0.36
CA ARG A 284 -18.93 -1.57 -0.37
C ARG A 284 -17.68 -2.06 -1.12
N GLY A 285 -16.87 -2.88 -0.46
CA GLY A 285 -15.69 -3.51 -1.08
C GLY A 285 -16.07 -4.36 -2.29
N SER A 286 -17.08 -5.22 -2.16
CA SER A 286 -17.60 -6.07 -3.22
C SER A 286 -18.21 -5.27 -4.36
N LEU A 287 -18.99 -4.22 -4.08
CA LEU A 287 -19.56 -3.34 -5.10
C LEU A 287 -18.46 -2.62 -5.89
N LYS A 288 -17.46 -2.08 -5.19
CA LYS A 288 -16.27 -1.50 -5.82
C LYS A 288 -15.56 -2.52 -6.71
N GLY A 289 -15.35 -3.75 -6.21
CA GLY A 289 -14.73 -4.82 -6.98
C GLY A 289 -15.53 -5.19 -8.24
N ALA A 290 -16.85 -5.30 -8.11
CA ALA A 290 -17.74 -5.56 -9.24
C ALA A 290 -17.69 -4.43 -10.28
N MET A 291 -17.70 -3.16 -9.84
CA MET A 291 -17.54 -2.01 -10.73
C MET A 291 -16.22 -2.05 -11.50
N ILE A 292 -15.11 -2.33 -10.82
CA ILE A 292 -13.78 -2.44 -11.47
C ILE A 292 -13.80 -3.58 -12.49
N ARG A 293 -14.33 -4.75 -12.12
CA ARG A 293 -14.40 -5.91 -13.01
C ARG A 293 -15.23 -5.65 -14.27
N LEU A 294 -16.40 -5.02 -14.11
CA LEU A 294 -17.34 -4.79 -15.21
C LEU A 294 -16.95 -3.58 -16.08
N LEU A 295 -16.46 -2.51 -15.48
CA LEU A 295 -16.27 -1.21 -16.15
C LEU A 295 -14.80 -0.87 -16.41
N GLY A 296 -13.86 -1.50 -15.71
CA GLY A 296 -12.43 -1.19 -15.82
C GLY A 296 -11.82 -1.60 -17.16
N GLY A 297 -12.41 -2.59 -17.86
CA GLY A 297 -11.98 -2.99 -19.20
C GLY A 297 -12.56 -2.16 -20.33
N LEU A 298 -13.67 -1.44 -20.09
CA LEU A 298 -14.36 -0.69 -21.13
C LEU A 298 -13.53 0.54 -21.50
N ASN A 299 -13.17 0.66 -22.78
CA ASN A 299 -12.33 1.75 -23.30
C ASN A 299 -11.00 1.91 -22.54
N ALA A 300 -10.46 0.82 -21.98
CA ALA A 300 -9.21 0.86 -21.23
C ALA A 300 -8.00 1.19 -22.14
N ASP A 301 -8.11 0.80 -23.41
CA ASP A 301 -7.17 0.91 -24.52
C ASP A 301 -7.15 2.28 -25.23
N ARG A 302 -8.09 3.19 -24.92
CA ARG A 302 -8.07 4.55 -25.51
C ARG A 302 -6.72 5.23 -25.29
N ASP A 303 -6.30 6.06 -26.23
CA ASP A 303 -5.08 6.84 -26.08
C ASP A 303 -5.04 7.63 -24.77
N VAL A 304 -3.90 7.57 -24.11
CA VAL A 304 -3.64 8.35 -22.91
C VAL A 304 -3.19 9.74 -23.36
N PRO A 305 -3.83 10.82 -22.89
CA PRO A 305 -3.40 12.17 -23.25
C PRO A 305 -1.91 12.36 -22.95
N HIS A 306 -1.16 12.84 -23.94
CA HIS A 306 0.24 13.16 -23.74
C HIS A 306 0.37 14.23 -22.67
N THR A 307 1.17 13.92 -21.64
CA THR A 307 1.50 14.86 -20.58
C THR A 307 2.98 14.73 -20.27
N GLU A 308 3.60 15.86 -19.92
CA GLU A 308 5.01 15.90 -19.54
C GLU A 308 5.31 15.00 -18.33
N GLY A 309 4.37 14.83 -17.39
CA GLY A 309 4.55 13.96 -16.25
C GLY A 309 4.55 12.46 -16.59
N LEU A 310 3.92 12.05 -17.69
CA LEU A 310 3.90 10.64 -18.13
C LEU A 310 4.87 10.35 -19.29
N SER A 311 5.66 11.33 -19.73
CA SER A 311 6.50 11.19 -20.93
C SER A 311 7.71 10.26 -20.76
N TRP A 312 8.02 9.86 -19.52
CA TRP A 312 9.24 9.11 -19.19
C TRP A 312 8.99 7.88 -18.31
N ILE A 313 7.73 7.60 -17.94
CA ILE A 313 7.33 6.41 -17.16
C ILE A 313 6.45 5.52 -18.06
N PRO A 314 6.74 4.23 -18.19
CA PRO A 314 7.83 3.49 -17.54
C PRO A 314 9.21 3.89 -18.06
N VAL A 315 10.20 3.92 -17.18
CA VAL A 315 11.57 4.33 -17.50
C VAL A 315 12.44 3.11 -17.76
N GLU A 316 13.20 3.14 -18.84
CA GLU A 316 14.13 2.07 -19.21
C GLU A 316 15.43 2.13 -18.40
N VAL A 317 15.86 1.02 -17.78
CA VAL A 317 17.13 0.96 -17.02
C VAL A 317 17.81 -0.42 -17.18
N PRO A 318 19.08 -0.49 -17.61
CA PRO A 318 19.89 0.60 -18.17
C PRO A 318 19.32 1.04 -19.53
N ALA A 319 19.87 2.09 -20.14
CA ALA A 319 19.45 2.48 -21.49
C ALA A 319 19.68 1.32 -22.48
N GLU A 320 18.77 1.16 -23.45
CA GLU A 320 18.85 0.12 -24.50
C GLU A 320 18.74 -1.33 -23.99
N SER A 321 18.28 -1.55 -22.75
CA SER A 321 18.09 -2.89 -22.19
C SER A 321 16.74 -3.52 -22.53
N SER A 322 15.77 -2.72 -23.00
CA SER A 322 14.36 -3.10 -23.08
C SER A 322 13.71 -3.50 -21.75
N VAL A 323 14.35 -3.18 -20.61
CA VAL A 323 13.82 -3.42 -19.26
C VAL A 323 13.29 -2.11 -18.69
N PHE A 324 12.00 -2.10 -18.37
CA PHE A 324 11.29 -0.89 -17.97
C PHE A 324 10.76 -0.97 -16.54
N TYR A 325 10.67 0.19 -15.88
CA TYR A 325 10.20 0.29 -14.51
C TYR A 325 9.18 1.40 -14.33
N ALA A 326 8.15 1.12 -13.55
CA ALA A 326 7.11 2.06 -13.18
C ALA A 326 6.93 2.11 -11.66
N PHE A 327 6.68 3.31 -11.14
CA PHE A 327 6.38 3.53 -9.73
C PHE A 327 5.51 4.79 -9.60
N PRO A 328 4.66 4.92 -8.57
CA PRO A 328 3.81 6.09 -8.43
C PRO A 328 4.60 7.28 -7.85
N PRO A 329 4.21 8.53 -8.13
CA PRO A 329 4.91 9.74 -7.70
C PRO A 329 5.03 9.88 -6.18
N LYS A 330 4.14 9.20 -5.44
CA LYS A 330 4.21 9.10 -3.98
C LYS A 330 5.55 8.54 -3.48
N ARG A 331 6.24 7.71 -4.27
CA ARG A 331 7.54 7.16 -3.90
C ARG A 331 8.64 8.22 -3.94
N LEU A 332 8.65 9.07 -4.97
CA LEU A 332 9.57 10.20 -5.05
C LEU A 332 9.34 11.21 -3.92
N THR A 333 8.07 11.53 -3.61
CA THR A 333 7.76 12.44 -2.49
C THR A 333 8.17 11.90 -1.11
N ARG A 334 8.46 10.60 -1.00
CA ARG A 334 8.94 9.96 0.23
C ARG A 334 10.47 9.89 0.31
N LEU A 335 11.17 10.29 -0.75
CA LEU A 335 12.63 10.41 -0.77
C LEU A 335 13.09 11.88 -0.63
N ASP A 336 12.23 12.84 -0.97
CA ASP A 336 12.51 14.28 -0.84
C ASP A 336 12.27 14.82 0.59
N TYR A 337 12.94 14.21 1.58
CA TYR A 337 12.96 14.73 2.95
C TYR A 337 14.14 15.68 3.16
N ASP A 338 13.94 16.70 4.00
CA ASP A 338 15.01 17.60 4.38
C ASP A 338 15.96 16.90 5.38
N PRO A 339 17.26 16.79 5.08
CA PRO A 339 18.20 16.00 5.88
C PRO A 339 18.45 16.59 7.27
N GLN A 340 18.28 17.89 7.46
CA GLN A 340 18.45 18.52 8.77
C GLN A 340 17.17 18.38 9.61
N ARG A 341 15.99 18.39 8.98
CA ARG A 341 14.71 18.31 9.70
C ARG A 341 14.20 16.88 9.91
N PHE A 342 14.55 15.94 9.04
CA PHE A 342 14.05 14.57 9.11
C PHE A 342 14.42 13.84 10.43
N PRO A 343 15.67 13.91 10.93
CA PRO A 343 16.05 13.28 12.19
C PRO A 343 15.28 13.83 13.41
N SER A 344 14.85 15.09 13.41
CA SER A 344 14.03 15.64 14.50
C SER A 344 12.52 15.40 14.30
N SER A 345 12.13 14.87 13.14
CA SER A 345 10.73 14.70 12.78
C SER A 345 10.03 13.68 13.67
N ARG A 346 8.72 13.83 13.86
CA ARG A 346 7.91 12.84 14.58
C ARG A 346 7.97 11.46 13.92
N ARG A 347 8.11 11.40 12.59
CA ARG A 347 8.19 10.13 11.83
C ARG A 347 9.41 9.33 12.26
N TRP A 348 10.58 9.96 12.26
CA TRP A 348 11.81 9.33 12.70
C TRP A 348 11.76 8.98 14.19
N ARG A 349 11.35 9.92 15.06
CA ARG A 349 11.29 9.67 16.52
C ARG A 349 10.38 8.50 16.89
N ASP A 350 9.23 8.35 16.23
CA ASP A 350 8.34 7.21 16.45
C ASP A 350 9.01 5.89 16.02
N THR A 351 9.70 5.87 14.87
CA THR A 351 10.46 4.70 14.38
C THR A 351 11.64 4.36 15.28
N ALA A 352 12.52 5.34 15.56
CA ALA A 352 13.72 5.19 16.37
C ALA A 352 13.41 4.58 17.74
N ARG A 353 12.32 5.01 18.39
CA ARG A 353 11.89 4.43 19.68
C ARG A 353 11.61 2.93 19.61
N GLU A 354 11.00 2.44 18.53
CA GLU A 354 10.73 1.00 18.39
C GLU A 354 12.04 0.25 18.08
N LEU A 355 12.94 0.86 17.30
CA LEU A 355 14.27 0.28 17.03
C LEU A 355 15.14 0.22 18.29
N GLU A 356 15.13 1.26 19.12
CA GLU A 356 15.81 1.30 20.42
C GLU A 356 15.32 0.17 21.33
N GLN A 357 14.01 -0.05 21.40
CA GLN A 357 13.46 -1.18 22.17
C GLN A 357 13.88 -2.55 21.61
N ILE A 358 14.07 -2.68 20.30
CA ILE A 358 14.63 -3.91 19.70
C ILE A 358 16.09 -4.07 20.13
N ILE A 359 16.89 -3.00 20.06
CA ILE A 359 18.30 -2.98 20.49
C ILE A 359 18.42 -3.40 21.96
N ASP A 360 17.61 -2.79 22.84
CA ASP A 360 17.65 -3.07 24.28
C ASP A 360 17.34 -4.53 24.58
N LEU A 361 16.34 -5.13 23.91
CA LEU A 361 16.00 -6.54 24.06
C LEU A 361 17.12 -7.47 23.57
N CYS A 362 17.77 -7.13 22.47
CA CYS A 362 18.87 -7.94 21.94
C CYS A 362 20.07 -7.88 22.89
N ARG A 363 20.42 -6.68 23.39
CA ARG A 363 21.51 -6.48 24.36
C ARG A 363 21.28 -7.20 25.68
N GLU A 364 20.07 -7.14 26.23
CA GLU A 364 19.71 -7.85 27.46
C GLU A 364 19.95 -9.37 27.33
N LYS A 365 19.79 -9.91 26.11
CA LYS A 365 19.92 -11.33 25.82
C LYS A 365 21.25 -11.73 25.17
N GLY A 366 22.17 -10.79 24.96
CA GLY A 366 23.44 -11.05 24.28
C GLY A 366 23.29 -11.47 22.81
N ILE A 367 22.24 -11.01 22.12
CA ILE A 367 21.96 -11.35 20.73
C ILE A 367 22.62 -10.31 19.81
N ASP A 368 23.37 -10.76 18.79
CA ASP A 368 23.97 -9.89 17.79
C ASP A 368 22.90 -9.33 16.84
N LEU A 369 22.79 -8.00 16.76
CA LEU A 369 21.71 -7.32 16.03
C LEU A 369 22.27 -6.54 14.82
N HIS A 370 21.71 -6.84 13.66
CA HIS A 370 21.96 -6.10 12.42
C HIS A 370 20.65 -5.50 11.88
N PHE A 371 20.66 -4.21 11.57
CA PHE A 371 19.61 -3.60 10.75
C PHE A 371 19.97 -3.72 9.28
N ALA A 372 19.04 -4.24 8.47
CA ALA A 372 19.19 -4.31 7.02
C ALA A 372 18.30 -3.26 6.33
N TYR A 373 18.86 -2.45 5.45
CA TYR A 373 18.10 -1.45 4.71
C TYR A 373 17.47 -2.05 3.45
N ALA A 374 16.18 -1.86 3.24
CA ALA A 374 15.54 -2.15 1.97
C ALA A 374 15.22 -0.83 1.25
N PRO A 375 15.99 -0.45 0.21
CA PRO A 375 15.66 0.70 -0.61
C PRO A 375 14.41 0.44 -1.43
N SER A 376 13.68 1.48 -1.78
CA SER A 376 12.57 1.41 -2.72
C SER A 376 13.12 1.56 -4.13
N LYS A 377 12.40 0.94 -5.05
CA LYS A 377 12.71 0.96 -6.49
C LYS A 377 13.21 2.32 -7.03
N PRO A 378 12.57 3.48 -6.77
CA PRO A 378 13.10 4.77 -7.25
C PRO A 378 14.41 5.23 -6.57
N HIS A 379 14.73 4.82 -5.35
CA HIS A 379 16.02 5.17 -4.73
C HIS A 379 17.20 4.50 -5.48
N VAL A 380 16.95 3.33 -6.06
CA VAL A 380 17.89 2.61 -6.92
C VAL A 380 17.90 3.18 -8.35
N ILE A 381 16.72 3.41 -8.94
CA ILE A 381 16.56 3.84 -10.34
C ILE A 381 16.99 5.30 -10.57
N MET A 382 16.53 6.24 -9.73
CA MET A 382 16.62 7.66 -10.06
C MET A 382 18.06 8.14 -10.31
N PRO A 383 19.09 7.70 -9.55
CA PRO A 383 20.48 8.01 -9.87
C PRO A 383 20.92 7.55 -11.27
N LEU A 384 20.45 6.40 -11.74
CA LEU A 384 20.80 5.82 -13.05
C LEU A 384 20.11 6.52 -14.24
N VAL A 385 19.09 7.33 -13.98
CA VAL A 385 18.32 8.05 -15.01
C VAL A 385 18.46 9.57 -14.88
N ARG A 386 19.36 10.07 -14.01
CA ARG A 386 19.49 11.49 -13.69
C ARG A 386 19.61 12.37 -14.93
N ASP A 387 20.48 12.00 -15.87
CA ASP A 387 20.74 12.82 -17.05
C ASP A 387 19.68 12.64 -18.15
N ARG A 388 18.97 11.50 -18.14
CA ARG A 388 17.93 11.17 -19.14
C ARG A 388 16.57 11.76 -18.80
N VAL A 389 16.25 11.99 -17.53
CA VAL A 389 14.96 12.55 -17.11
C VAL A 389 15.04 14.07 -17.03
N ALA A 390 14.34 14.78 -17.91
CA ALA A 390 14.27 16.24 -17.89
C ALA A 390 13.68 16.77 -16.57
N ALA A 391 14.14 17.94 -16.13
CA ALA A 391 13.69 18.55 -14.88
C ALA A 391 12.17 18.83 -14.87
N ALA A 392 11.64 19.32 -16.00
CA ALA A 392 10.22 19.61 -16.15
C ALA A 392 9.35 18.32 -16.17
N ALA A 393 9.83 17.25 -16.80
CA ALA A 393 9.19 15.92 -16.75
C ALA A 393 9.13 15.32 -15.33
N LEU A 394 10.25 15.38 -14.58
CA LEU A 394 10.30 14.93 -13.18
C LEU A 394 9.34 15.77 -12.32
N HIS A 395 9.38 17.09 -12.45
CA HIS A 395 8.52 18.01 -11.71
C HIS A 395 7.03 17.74 -11.99
N ALA A 396 6.64 17.67 -13.26
CA ALA A 396 5.26 17.39 -13.68
C ALA A 396 4.76 16.03 -13.15
N PHE A 397 5.63 15.02 -13.11
CA PHE A 397 5.27 13.72 -12.55
C PHE A 397 4.99 13.80 -11.04
N VAL A 398 5.84 14.50 -10.28
CA VAL A 398 5.66 14.68 -8.83
C VAL A 398 4.43 15.55 -8.51
N ALA A 399 4.09 16.50 -9.40
CA ALA A 399 2.91 17.35 -9.29
C ALA A 399 1.59 16.55 -9.25
N PHE A 400 1.53 15.33 -9.81
CA PHE A 400 0.37 14.45 -9.63
C PHE A 400 0.09 14.08 -8.16
N LYS A 401 1.05 14.31 -7.25
CA LYS A 401 0.92 14.03 -5.82
C LYS A 401 1.06 15.25 -4.91
N LYS A 402 1.86 16.26 -5.28
CA LYS A 402 2.19 17.42 -4.45
C LYS A 402 2.19 18.69 -5.31
N ASP A 403 1.34 19.65 -4.95
CA ASP A 403 1.08 20.85 -5.77
C ASP A 403 2.01 22.04 -5.44
N ASP A 404 2.81 21.95 -4.35
CA ASP A 404 3.75 22.99 -3.89
C ASP A 404 5.21 22.51 -4.06
N LEU A 405 5.73 22.69 -5.27
CA LEU A 405 7.09 22.32 -5.67
C LEU A 405 7.85 23.58 -6.13
N PRO A 406 9.16 23.67 -5.85
CA PRO A 406 9.99 24.73 -6.40
C PRO A 406 10.11 24.57 -7.92
N PRO A 407 10.62 25.59 -8.63
CA PRO A 407 10.84 25.52 -10.08
C PRO A 407 11.57 24.24 -10.53
N PRO A 408 11.30 23.70 -11.73
CA PRO A 408 11.75 22.36 -12.11
C PRO A 408 13.25 22.08 -11.95
N PRO A 409 14.19 22.96 -12.38
CA PRO A 409 15.62 22.71 -12.19
C PRO A 409 16.02 22.64 -10.71
N GLU A 410 15.49 23.56 -9.90
CA GLU A 410 15.72 23.61 -8.46
C GLU A 410 15.17 22.34 -7.78
N TYR A 411 13.96 21.91 -8.18
CA TYR A 411 13.37 20.68 -7.67
C TYR A 411 14.23 19.46 -7.95
N LYS A 412 14.74 19.33 -9.19
CA LYS A 412 15.56 18.19 -9.60
C LYS A 412 16.84 18.11 -8.77
N GLU A 413 17.59 19.21 -8.67
CA GLU A 413 18.81 19.24 -7.86
C GLU A 413 18.53 18.98 -6.38
N ARG A 414 17.47 19.59 -5.83
CA ARG A 414 17.05 19.33 -4.45
C ARG A 414 16.70 17.87 -4.21
N PHE A 415 15.95 17.25 -5.12
CA PHE A 415 15.54 15.85 -5.02
C PHE A 415 16.75 14.92 -4.96
N TYR A 416 17.71 15.09 -5.88
CA TYR A 416 18.93 14.27 -5.90
C TYR A 416 19.85 14.52 -4.71
N ALA A 417 19.91 15.74 -4.18
CA ALA A 417 20.64 16.03 -2.95
C ALA A 417 20.00 15.43 -1.69
N ARG A 418 18.74 14.97 -1.76
CA ARG A 418 17.96 14.49 -0.62
C ARG A 418 17.62 13.01 -0.67
N ILE A 419 17.82 12.35 -1.80
CA ILE A 419 17.34 10.98 -2.05
C ILE A 419 17.83 9.97 -0.99
N ASP A 420 19.06 10.13 -0.52
CA ASP A 420 19.69 9.23 0.46
C ASP A 420 19.36 9.61 1.93
N THR A 421 18.53 10.62 2.17
CA THR A 421 18.27 11.15 3.54
C THR A 421 17.84 10.06 4.52
N LEU A 422 16.95 9.17 4.09
CA LEU A 422 16.42 8.10 4.94
C LEU A 422 17.51 7.06 5.28
N GLU A 423 18.28 6.66 4.27
CA GLU A 423 19.39 5.72 4.39
C GLU A 423 20.47 6.26 5.32
N HIS A 424 20.92 7.50 5.08
CA HIS A 424 21.93 8.16 5.91
C HIS A 424 21.46 8.35 7.36
N THR A 425 20.17 8.64 7.58
CA THR A 425 19.62 8.77 8.94
C THR A 425 19.66 7.42 9.68
N LEU A 426 19.25 6.32 9.04
CA LEU A 426 19.29 5.00 9.66
C LEU A 426 20.74 4.52 9.87
N SER A 427 21.63 4.76 8.89
CA SER A 427 23.06 4.44 9.01
C SER A 427 23.71 5.19 10.17
N ALA A 428 23.45 6.49 10.29
CA ALA A 428 23.96 7.30 11.41
C ALA A 428 23.44 6.80 12.76
N PHE A 429 22.16 6.44 12.83
CA PHE A 429 21.58 5.83 14.04
C PHE A 429 22.22 4.50 14.41
N CYS A 430 22.47 3.62 13.45
CA CYS A 430 23.13 2.34 13.73
C CYS A 430 24.56 2.54 14.24
N ARG A 431 25.31 3.50 13.69
CA ARG A 431 26.64 3.87 14.21
C ARG A 431 26.58 4.48 15.61
N GLU A 432 25.64 5.38 15.87
CA GLU A 432 25.44 5.99 17.20
C GLU A 432 25.12 4.91 18.25
N LYS A 433 24.31 3.93 17.87
CA LYS A 433 23.91 2.84 18.75
C LYS A 433 24.87 1.66 18.74
N ASP A 434 25.96 1.69 17.99
CA ASP A 434 26.92 0.59 17.87
C ASP A 434 26.24 -0.76 17.56
N VAL A 435 25.50 -0.78 16.44
CA VAL A 435 24.82 -1.97 15.91
C VAL A 435 25.10 -2.13 14.43
N GLY A 436 25.10 -3.37 13.93
CA GLY A 436 25.42 -3.66 12.55
C GLY A 436 24.42 -3.02 11.56
N PHE A 437 24.92 -2.52 10.44
CA PHE A 437 24.11 -1.91 9.38
C PHE A 437 24.45 -2.50 8.01
N ILE A 438 23.49 -3.21 7.42
CA ILE A 438 23.60 -3.85 6.11
C ILE A 438 22.88 -2.98 5.09
N ASN A 439 23.59 -2.53 4.06
CA ASN A 439 23.04 -1.62 3.06
C ASN A 439 23.26 -2.13 1.63
N PRO A 440 22.24 -2.75 1.01
CA PRO A 440 22.32 -3.27 -0.35
C PRO A 440 22.09 -2.22 -1.44
N THR A 441 21.86 -0.94 -1.12
CA THR A 441 21.48 0.09 -2.12
C THR A 441 22.47 0.20 -3.28
N SER A 442 23.77 0.24 -3.00
CA SER A 442 24.81 0.33 -4.04
C SER A 442 24.89 -0.93 -4.89
N ALA A 443 24.82 -2.12 -4.28
CA ALA A 443 24.87 -3.40 -4.98
C ALA A 443 23.65 -3.60 -5.89
N LEU A 444 22.45 -3.29 -5.40
CA LEU A 444 21.22 -3.31 -6.20
C LEU A 444 21.29 -2.33 -7.37
N ARG A 445 21.87 -1.14 -7.16
CA ARG A 445 22.07 -0.14 -8.21
C ARG A 445 23.09 -0.60 -9.25
N GLY A 446 24.19 -1.21 -8.82
CA GLY A 446 25.20 -1.79 -9.71
C GLY A 446 24.62 -2.89 -10.58
N ALA A 447 23.96 -3.88 -9.96
CA ALA A 447 23.30 -4.97 -10.69
C ALA A 447 22.25 -4.45 -11.68
N MET A 448 21.45 -3.45 -11.29
CA MET A 448 20.49 -2.82 -12.20
C MET A 448 21.17 -2.09 -13.37
N ALA A 449 22.30 -1.43 -13.14
CA ALA A 449 23.07 -0.76 -14.20
C ALA A 449 23.69 -1.78 -15.19
N GLU A 450 23.97 -3.00 -14.73
CA GLU A 450 24.43 -4.13 -15.55
C GLU A 450 23.30 -4.84 -16.31
N GLY A 451 22.06 -4.37 -16.19
CA GLY A 451 20.90 -4.98 -16.86
C GLY A 451 20.25 -6.13 -16.08
N ARG A 452 20.70 -6.43 -14.85
CA ARG A 452 20.02 -7.41 -13.99
C ARG A 452 18.74 -6.78 -13.43
N GLN A 453 17.59 -7.38 -13.76
CA GLN A 453 16.29 -6.88 -13.31
C GLN A 453 16.02 -7.23 -11.84
N VAL A 454 16.66 -6.51 -10.90
CA VAL A 454 16.57 -6.75 -9.44
C VAL A 454 15.24 -6.31 -8.80
N TYR A 455 14.41 -5.56 -9.51
CA TYR A 455 13.03 -5.24 -9.12
C TYR A 455 12.04 -5.64 -10.21
N TYR A 456 10.80 -5.90 -9.81
CA TYR A 456 9.71 -6.00 -10.76
C TYR A 456 9.46 -4.66 -11.48
N SER A 457 9.02 -4.72 -12.74
CA SER A 457 8.71 -3.55 -13.56
C SER A 457 7.57 -2.75 -12.97
N TYR A 458 6.46 -3.40 -12.59
CA TYR A 458 5.26 -2.73 -12.08
C TYR A 458 5.11 -2.88 -10.56
N ASP A 459 5.44 -4.04 -10.01
CA ASP A 459 5.46 -4.25 -8.56
C ASP A 459 6.70 -3.63 -7.91
N GLN A 460 6.61 -3.30 -6.62
CA GLN A 460 7.64 -2.58 -5.89
C GLN A 460 8.75 -3.48 -5.33
N HIS A 461 8.53 -4.79 -5.29
CA HIS A 461 9.39 -5.75 -4.61
C HIS A 461 10.57 -6.19 -5.48
N TRP A 462 11.55 -6.80 -4.84
CA TRP A 462 12.66 -7.46 -5.51
C TRP A 462 12.18 -8.68 -6.29
N THR A 463 12.84 -8.96 -7.39
CA THR A 463 12.76 -10.26 -8.09
C THR A 463 13.63 -11.28 -7.34
N SER A 464 13.64 -12.54 -7.76
CA SER A 464 14.58 -13.54 -7.26
C SER A 464 16.04 -13.07 -7.40
N ILE A 465 16.37 -12.41 -8.51
CA ILE A 465 17.69 -11.78 -8.76
C ILE A 465 18.01 -10.70 -7.71
N GLY A 466 17.03 -9.89 -7.33
CA GLY A 466 17.22 -8.87 -6.29
C GLY A 466 17.44 -9.48 -4.91
N HIS A 467 16.76 -10.59 -4.59
CA HIS A 467 16.99 -11.34 -3.36
C HIS A 467 18.40 -11.96 -3.30
N GLU A 468 18.93 -12.45 -4.43
CA GLU A 468 20.32 -12.94 -4.54
C GLU A 468 21.33 -11.83 -4.23
N VAL A 469 21.19 -10.65 -4.86
CA VAL A 469 22.09 -9.52 -4.63
C VAL A 469 22.06 -9.07 -3.16
N VAL A 470 20.88 -9.09 -2.53
CA VAL A 470 20.73 -8.71 -1.12
C VAL A 470 21.42 -9.71 -0.20
N VAL A 471 21.30 -11.03 -0.46
CA VAL A 471 21.98 -12.02 0.38
C VAL A 471 23.50 -11.97 0.22
N ASP A 472 24.01 -11.68 -0.98
CA ASP A 472 25.46 -11.49 -1.22
C ASP A 472 26.03 -10.41 -0.28
N VAL A 473 25.36 -9.25 -0.22
CA VAL A 473 25.75 -8.13 0.66
C VAL A 473 25.65 -8.51 2.14
N MET A 474 24.66 -9.33 2.52
CA MET A 474 24.50 -9.80 3.90
C MET A 474 25.65 -10.73 4.31
N LEU A 475 26.04 -11.67 3.44
CA LEU A 475 27.14 -12.59 3.70
C LEU A 475 28.46 -11.83 3.89
N GLU A 476 28.78 -10.92 2.97
CA GLU A 476 29.98 -10.07 3.07
C GLU A 476 30.01 -9.22 4.35
N HIS A 477 28.84 -8.78 4.83
CA HIS A 477 28.75 -8.06 6.10
C HIS A 477 29.01 -8.96 7.30
N LEU A 478 28.35 -10.13 7.35
CA LEU A 478 28.46 -11.07 8.45
C LEU A 478 29.88 -11.66 8.57
N ASP A 479 30.53 -11.98 7.45
CA ASP A 479 31.90 -12.51 7.43
C ASP A 479 32.91 -11.49 7.98
N ARG A 480 32.77 -10.22 7.61
CA ARG A 480 33.61 -9.12 8.13
C ARG A 480 33.38 -8.88 9.61
N HIS A 481 32.13 -9.01 10.08
CA HIS A 481 31.79 -8.84 11.49
C HIS A 481 32.39 -9.98 12.33
N ALA A 482 32.29 -11.22 11.86
CA ALA A 482 32.84 -12.40 12.52
C ALA A 482 34.37 -12.39 12.56
N SER A 483 35.04 -11.83 11.54
CA SER A 483 36.51 -11.76 11.47
C SER A 483 37.13 -10.59 12.28
N GLY A 484 36.30 -9.68 12.79
CA GLY A 484 36.73 -8.49 13.54
C GLY A 484 36.58 -8.62 15.06
N HIS A 485 36.08 -9.75 15.55
CA HIS A 485 36.10 -10.18 16.95
C HIS A 485 37.18 -11.27 17.11
#